data_AF-A0A9N8DAC9-F1
#
_entry.id   AF-A0A9N8DAC9-F1
#
_cell.length_a   1.000
_cell.length_b   1.000
_cell.length_c   1.000
_cell.angle_alpha   90.00
_cell.angle_beta   90.00
_cell.angle_gamma   90.00
#
_symmetry.space_group_name_H-M   'P 1'
#
loop_
_entity.id
_entity.type
_entity.pdbx_description
1 polymer ?
#
loop_
_entity_poly.entity_id
_entity_poly.type
_entity_poly.pdbx_seq_one_letter_code
_entity_poly.pdbx_strand_id
1 'polypeptide(L)'
;MLMKATDDASETTVPVAEAVAEMDPESGGSKKYGELEGQTMSEDATNLPPINPPVKQQKEPETDNYGRNENWNHGLFDCFQVIFQPLFWMACCCGPIVTGQLMTRLRLNWCGQPDKVHFGAKTFSTVVVIFIVYLFTQIIGWGIVGLAFLVYMVIILSRTRGSIRRHFQIPAKTFPCADGTLEDACCGFWCGCCSLIQMARHTHNETKYPYEPCSTSGLPPYAPVVMERDDDEDTVTIPVV
;
A
#
# COMPACT_ATOMS: atom_id res chain seq x y z
N MET A 1 9.14 -37.70 -46.22
CA MET A 1 9.17 -36.24 -46.48
C MET A 1 9.43 -35.57 -45.14
N LEU A 2 10.70 -35.48 -44.74
CA LEU A 2 11.14 -34.89 -43.49
C LEU A 2 11.43 -33.40 -43.76
N MET A 3 10.67 -32.49 -43.17
CA MET A 3 11.01 -31.08 -43.12
C MET A 3 11.83 -30.81 -41.86
N LYS A 4 13.12 -30.51 -42.05
CA LYS A 4 13.96 -29.83 -41.05
C LYS A 4 13.58 -28.36 -41.07
N ALA A 5 13.06 -27.84 -39.97
CA ALA A 5 13.02 -26.40 -39.71
C ALA A 5 14.33 -26.04 -39.00
N THR A 6 15.04 -25.08 -39.55
CA THR A 6 16.28 -24.50 -39.04
C THR A 6 15.94 -23.38 -38.06
N ASP A 7 16.45 -23.50 -36.84
CA ASP A 7 16.48 -22.46 -35.83
C ASP A 7 17.56 -21.43 -36.17
N ASP A 8 17.18 -20.18 -36.42
CA ASP A 8 18.09 -19.03 -36.42
C ASP A 8 17.41 -17.87 -35.69
N ALA A 9 17.49 -17.89 -34.35
CA ALA A 9 17.13 -16.76 -33.50
C ALA A 9 18.40 -15.95 -33.22
N SER A 10 18.55 -14.83 -33.93
CA SER A 10 19.59 -13.84 -33.69
C SER A 10 19.37 -13.14 -32.34
N GLU A 11 20.27 -13.40 -31.41
CA GLU A 11 20.32 -12.79 -30.08
C GLU A 11 20.87 -11.37 -30.21
N THR A 12 19.99 -10.39 -30.38
CA THR A 12 20.35 -8.97 -30.36
C THR A 12 20.44 -8.50 -28.92
N THR A 13 21.64 -8.54 -28.35
CA THR A 13 21.97 -7.95 -27.05
C THR A 13 21.99 -6.42 -27.17
N VAL A 14 21.00 -5.76 -26.60
CA VAL A 14 20.99 -4.30 -26.43
C VAL A 14 21.59 -3.98 -25.06
N PRO A 15 22.69 -3.22 -24.97
CA PRO A 15 23.21 -2.76 -23.68
C PRO A 15 22.29 -1.66 -23.13
N VAL A 16 21.59 -1.96 -22.04
CA VAL A 16 20.92 -0.96 -21.21
C VAL A 16 22.01 -0.25 -20.40
N ALA A 17 22.48 0.88 -20.93
CA ALA A 17 23.35 1.79 -20.21
C ALA A 17 22.53 2.42 -19.06
N GLU A 18 22.84 1.98 -17.86
CA GLU A 18 22.31 2.46 -16.59
C GLU A 18 22.92 3.84 -16.30
N ALA A 19 22.21 4.91 -16.67
CA ALA A 19 22.52 6.27 -16.24
C ALA A 19 21.79 6.55 -14.92
N VAL A 20 22.35 6.04 -13.81
CA VAL A 20 22.00 6.53 -12.48
C VAL A 20 22.70 7.87 -12.31
N ALA A 21 21.93 8.95 -12.42
CA ALA A 21 22.39 10.26 -11.99
C ALA A 21 22.56 10.21 -10.46
N GLU A 22 23.82 10.20 -10.01
CA GLU A 22 24.19 10.59 -8.64
C GLU A 22 23.65 12.00 -8.38
N MET A 23 22.67 12.10 -7.49
CA MET A 23 22.31 13.36 -6.86
C MET A 23 23.15 13.51 -5.60
N ASP A 24 24.13 14.40 -5.66
CA ASP A 24 24.86 14.93 -4.52
C ASP A 24 23.91 15.57 -3.49
N PRO A 25 23.99 15.21 -2.20
CA PRO A 25 23.39 16.00 -1.14
C PRO A 25 24.35 17.13 -0.73
N GLU A 26 24.36 18.24 -1.48
CA GLU A 26 25.01 19.46 -1.03
C GLU A 26 24.22 20.17 0.08
N SER A 27 24.91 20.34 1.21
CA SER A 27 24.87 21.50 2.10
C SER A 27 23.56 21.73 2.89
N GLY A 28 23.58 21.74 4.21
CA GLY A 28 24.39 22.67 5.00
C GLY A 28 23.50 23.81 5.50
N GLY A 29 22.54 23.48 6.37
CA GLY A 29 21.61 24.44 6.96
C GLY A 29 21.44 24.19 8.46
N SER A 30 22.51 24.35 9.23
CA SER A 30 22.48 24.28 10.69
C SER A 30 21.69 25.48 11.23
N LYS A 31 20.41 25.27 11.56
CA LYS A 31 19.63 26.24 12.32
C LYS A 31 20.10 26.17 13.78
N LYS A 32 20.82 27.21 14.21
CA LYS A 32 21.06 27.53 15.62
C LYS A 32 19.73 27.52 16.36
N TYR A 33 19.52 26.51 17.21
CA TYR A 33 18.50 26.59 18.24
C TYR A 33 19.01 27.57 19.31
N GLY A 34 18.27 28.65 19.48
CA GLY A 34 18.50 29.62 20.54
C GLY A 34 18.35 28.94 21.89
N GLU A 35 19.41 29.09 22.68
CA GLU A 35 19.50 28.85 24.10
C GLU A 35 18.44 29.71 24.80
N LEU A 36 17.32 29.09 25.19
CA LEU A 36 16.31 29.69 26.06
C LEU A 36 16.70 29.37 27.49
N GLU A 37 17.44 30.31 28.07
CA GLU A 37 17.82 30.35 29.47
C GLU A 37 16.58 30.34 30.38
N GLY A 38 16.61 29.40 31.33
CA GLY A 38 16.23 29.62 32.72
C GLY A 38 14.94 30.37 33.00
N GLN A 39 13.81 29.65 33.01
CA GLN A 39 12.70 29.99 33.90
C GLN A 39 12.49 28.82 34.87
N THR A 40 12.98 29.02 36.10
CA THR A 40 12.71 28.19 37.27
C THR A 40 11.20 28.20 37.55
N MET A 41 10.50 27.16 37.11
CA MET A 41 9.14 26.89 37.55
C MET A 41 9.19 26.29 38.96
N SER A 42 8.54 27.01 39.86
CA SER A 42 8.25 26.67 41.25
C SER A 42 7.70 25.25 41.38
N GLU A 43 8.27 24.51 42.33
CA GLU A 43 7.71 23.27 42.88
C GLU A 43 6.33 23.57 43.48
N ASP A 44 5.27 23.18 42.78
CA ASP A 44 3.96 22.94 43.39
C ASP A 44 3.42 21.61 42.85
N ALA A 45 4.18 20.56 43.15
CA ALA A 45 3.87 19.18 42.83
C ALA A 45 3.04 18.57 43.96
N THR A 46 1.76 18.91 44.02
CA THR A 46 0.81 18.14 44.83
C THR A 46 -0.54 18.02 44.14
N ASN A 47 -0.87 16.78 43.76
CA ASN A 47 -2.20 16.28 43.37
C ASN A 47 -2.70 16.56 41.95
N LEU A 48 -1.99 16.04 40.95
CA LEU A 48 -2.66 15.64 39.71
C LEU A 48 -3.21 14.21 39.88
N PRO A 49 -4.51 13.97 39.67
CA PRO A 49 -5.06 12.62 39.66
C PRO A 49 -4.40 11.79 38.54
N PRO A 50 -4.22 10.48 38.72
CA PRO A 50 -3.58 9.62 37.71
C PRO A 50 -4.35 9.69 36.37
N ILE A 51 -3.76 10.35 35.37
CA ILE A 51 -4.33 10.58 34.01
C ILE A 51 -4.15 9.34 33.11
N ASN A 52 -4.03 8.14 33.67
CA ASN A 52 -4.08 6.93 32.88
C ASN A 52 -5.29 6.13 33.34
N PRO A 53 -6.44 6.22 32.64
CA PRO A 53 -7.49 5.24 32.86
C PRO A 53 -6.86 3.85 32.67
N PRO A 54 -7.24 2.85 33.50
CA PRO A 54 -6.73 1.51 33.36
C PRO A 54 -6.95 1.07 31.91
N VAL A 55 -5.85 0.82 31.20
CA VAL A 55 -5.88 0.17 29.88
C VAL A 55 -6.57 -1.16 30.13
N LYS A 56 -7.88 -1.21 29.84
CA LYS A 56 -8.66 -2.43 29.96
C LYS A 56 -7.91 -3.43 29.09
N GLN A 57 -7.35 -4.47 29.73
CA GLN A 57 -6.76 -5.60 29.03
C GLN A 57 -7.81 -6.09 28.05
N GLN A 58 -7.64 -5.75 26.78
CA GLN A 58 -8.47 -6.25 25.71
C GLN A 58 -8.20 -7.76 25.72
N LYS A 59 -9.24 -8.53 26.07
CA LYS A 59 -9.25 -9.98 25.90
C LYS A 59 -8.62 -10.27 24.53
N GLU A 60 -7.55 -11.06 24.53
CA GLU A 60 -6.81 -11.43 23.31
C GLU A 60 -7.84 -11.69 22.21
N PRO A 61 -7.85 -10.87 21.15
CA PRO A 61 -8.86 -10.98 20.13
C PRO A 61 -8.77 -12.41 19.60
N GLU A 62 -9.90 -13.12 19.63
CA GLU A 62 -10.12 -14.33 18.84
C GLU A 62 -9.45 -14.07 17.48
N THR A 63 -8.43 -14.89 17.17
CA THR A 63 -7.53 -14.63 16.04
C THR A 63 -8.41 -14.61 14.81
N ASP A 64 -8.71 -13.40 14.32
CA ASP A 64 -9.44 -13.21 13.08
C ASP A 64 -8.59 -13.94 12.05
N ASN A 65 -9.05 -15.10 11.62
CA ASN A 65 -8.25 -16.07 10.89
C ASN A 65 -8.09 -15.57 9.45
N TYR A 66 -7.32 -14.50 9.25
CA TYR A 66 -6.75 -14.08 7.97
C TYR A 66 -5.59 -14.99 7.60
N GLY A 67 -5.73 -16.29 7.90
CA GLY A 67 -4.78 -17.30 7.52
C GLY A 67 -4.61 -17.32 6.01
N ARG A 68 -3.61 -18.08 5.61
CA ARG A 68 -3.30 -18.41 4.22
C ARG A 68 -4.55 -18.93 3.50
N ASN A 69 -5.21 -18.05 2.76
CA ASN A 69 -6.44 -18.34 2.04
C ASN A 69 -6.12 -18.52 0.56
N GLU A 70 -6.28 -19.73 0.05
CA GLU A 70 -6.08 -20.04 -1.38
C GLU A 70 -7.11 -19.35 -2.31
N ASN A 71 -8.06 -18.59 -1.76
CA ASN A 71 -9.10 -17.89 -2.50
C ASN A 71 -9.39 -16.50 -1.91
N TRP A 72 -9.87 -15.59 -2.78
CA TRP A 72 -10.44 -14.32 -2.34
C TRP A 72 -11.67 -14.55 -1.47
N ASN A 73 -11.78 -13.82 -0.35
CA ASN A 73 -12.94 -13.91 0.57
C ASN A 73 -14.25 -13.47 -0.10
N HIS A 74 -14.16 -12.60 -1.10
CA HIS A 74 -15.28 -12.06 -1.86
C HIS A 74 -15.00 -12.18 -3.36
N GLY A 75 -16.04 -12.37 -4.16
CA GLY A 75 -15.96 -12.32 -5.62
C GLY A 75 -15.67 -10.90 -6.13
N LEU A 76 -15.23 -10.79 -7.38
CA LEU A 76 -14.90 -9.49 -7.97
C LEU A 76 -16.13 -8.59 -8.05
N PHE A 77 -17.33 -9.13 -8.31
CA PHE A 77 -18.57 -8.36 -8.41
C PHE A 77 -19.36 -8.25 -7.10
N ASP A 78 -18.81 -8.71 -5.97
CA ASP A 78 -19.45 -8.52 -4.65
C ASP A 78 -19.38 -7.07 -4.14
N CYS A 79 -18.80 -6.15 -4.94
CA CYS A 79 -18.81 -4.71 -4.69
C CYS A 79 -20.23 -4.13 -4.54
N PHE A 80 -21.25 -4.73 -5.17
CA PHE A 80 -22.64 -4.26 -5.05
C PHE A 80 -23.25 -4.52 -3.67
N GLN A 81 -22.72 -5.48 -2.90
CA GLN A 81 -23.20 -5.73 -1.53
C GLN A 81 -22.87 -4.57 -0.57
N VAL A 82 -21.84 -3.77 -0.91
CA VAL A 82 -21.36 -2.64 -0.10
C VAL A 82 -21.70 -1.29 -0.72
N ILE A 83 -22.68 -1.22 -1.64
CA ILE A 83 -23.05 0.02 -2.35
C ILE A 83 -23.44 1.18 -1.43
N PHE A 84 -24.01 0.87 -0.25
CA PHE A 84 -24.40 1.86 0.76
C PHE A 84 -23.29 2.15 1.78
N GLN A 85 -22.13 1.51 1.67
CA GLN A 85 -20.98 1.77 2.54
C GLN A 85 -20.10 2.88 1.95
N PRO A 86 -19.44 3.69 2.79
CA PRO A 86 -18.53 4.73 2.31
C PRO A 86 -17.37 4.17 1.48
N LEU A 87 -16.95 2.93 1.73
CA LEU A 87 -15.91 2.24 0.97
C LEU A 87 -16.24 2.16 -0.53
N PHE A 88 -17.50 1.91 -0.90
CA PHE A 88 -17.90 1.83 -2.30
C PHE A 88 -17.71 3.14 -3.04
N TRP A 89 -18.21 4.24 -2.46
CA TRP A 89 -18.10 5.58 -3.05
C TRP A 89 -16.66 6.07 -3.08
N MET A 90 -15.89 5.77 -2.03
CA MET A 90 -14.46 6.09 -2.01
C MET A 90 -13.69 5.29 -3.06
N ALA A 91 -13.98 4.00 -3.26
CA ALA A 91 -13.31 3.21 -4.30
C ALA A 91 -13.72 3.64 -5.72
N CYS A 92 -14.96 4.07 -5.91
CA CYS A 92 -15.48 4.50 -7.20
C CYS A 92 -15.00 5.90 -7.60
N CYS A 93 -15.12 6.87 -6.70
CA CYS A 93 -14.82 8.29 -6.99
C CYS A 93 -13.43 8.73 -6.56
N CYS A 94 -12.87 8.08 -5.53
CA CYS A 94 -11.60 8.43 -4.90
C CYS A 94 -10.64 7.23 -4.86
N GLY A 95 -10.66 6.38 -5.91
CA GLY A 95 -9.86 5.16 -6.00
C GLY A 95 -8.38 5.32 -5.60
N PRO A 96 -7.68 6.41 -5.98
CA PRO A 96 -6.31 6.67 -5.54
C PRO A 96 -6.16 6.76 -4.02
N ILE A 97 -7.12 7.36 -3.31
CA ILE A 97 -7.10 7.48 -1.84
C ILE A 97 -7.22 6.09 -1.20
N VAL A 98 -8.17 5.28 -1.65
CA VAL A 98 -8.35 3.90 -1.16
C VAL A 98 -7.13 3.04 -1.48
N THR A 99 -6.54 3.23 -2.67
CA THR A 99 -5.30 2.55 -3.06
C THR A 99 -4.16 2.93 -2.11
N GLY A 100 -3.98 4.23 -1.81
CA GLY A 100 -2.97 4.69 -0.85
C GLY A 100 -3.18 4.16 0.57
N GLN A 101 -4.43 4.06 1.03
CA GLN A 101 -4.79 3.46 2.32
C GLN A 101 -4.41 1.97 2.37
N LEU A 102 -4.81 1.24 1.33
CA LEU A 102 -4.50 -0.18 1.19
C LEU A 102 -2.99 -0.43 1.10
N MET A 103 -2.26 0.38 0.32
CA MET A 103 -0.81 0.28 0.23
C MET A 103 -0.11 0.58 1.55
N THR A 104 -0.58 1.57 2.31
CA THR A 104 -0.05 1.89 3.65
C THR A 104 -0.27 0.74 4.62
N ARG A 105 -1.48 0.15 4.59
CA ARG A 105 -1.82 -1.04 5.37
C ARG A 105 -0.92 -2.24 5.04
N LEU A 106 -0.58 -2.38 3.77
CA LEU A 106 0.29 -3.44 3.26
C LEU A 106 1.78 -3.10 3.35
N ARG A 107 2.15 -1.95 3.95
CA ARG A 107 3.53 -1.46 4.04
C ARG A 107 4.25 -1.41 2.68
N LEU A 108 3.50 -1.04 1.63
CA LEU A 108 4.03 -0.81 0.30
C LEU A 108 4.41 0.67 0.16
N ASN A 109 5.47 0.95 -0.61
CA ASN A 109 5.82 2.30 -1.07
C ASN A 109 4.84 2.75 -2.16
N TRP A 110 4.89 4.02 -2.56
CA TRP A 110 4.03 4.60 -3.60
C TRP A 110 4.18 3.95 -5.00
N CYS A 111 5.21 3.13 -5.21
CA CYS A 111 5.41 2.33 -6.42
C CYS A 111 4.82 0.91 -6.35
N GLY A 112 4.19 0.55 -5.23
CA GLY A 112 3.63 -0.79 -4.98
C GLY A 112 4.68 -1.85 -4.64
N GLN A 113 5.87 -1.46 -4.20
CA GLN A 113 6.91 -2.38 -3.73
C GLN A 113 6.97 -2.39 -2.20
N PRO A 114 7.39 -3.49 -1.56
CA PRO A 114 7.57 -3.54 -0.12
C PRO A 114 8.55 -2.47 0.38
N ASP A 115 8.12 -1.66 1.35
CA ASP A 115 8.94 -0.60 1.93
C ASP A 115 9.67 -1.11 3.19
N LYS A 116 11.00 -1.22 3.09
CA LYS A 116 11.85 -1.62 4.22
C LYS A 116 12.18 -0.45 5.16
N VAL A 117 12.18 0.78 4.65
CA VAL A 117 12.80 1.94 5.33
C VAL A 117 11.77 2.81 6.04
N HIS A 118 10.68 3.16 5.36
CA HIS A 118 9.68 4.09 5.90
C HIS A 118 8.37 3.42 6.29
N PHE A 119 8.30 2.08 6.19
CA PHE A 119 7.13 1.27 6.57
C PHE A 119 5.81 1.78 5.96
N GLY A 120 5.86 2.40 4.78
CA GLY A 120 4.68 2.97 4.13
C GLY A 120 4.12 4.24 4.80
N ALA A 121 4.76 4.80 5.83
CA ALA A 121 4.25 5.97 6.55
C ALA A 121 4.05 7.20 5.65
N LYS A 122 4.87 7.34 4.60
CA LYS A 122 4.76 8.43 3.62
C LYS A 122 3.90 8.05 2.40
N THR A 123 3.58 6.77 2.20
CA THR A 123 2.91 6.29 0.98
C THR A 123 1.56 6.96 0.79
N PHE A 124 0.70 6.95 1.82
CA PHE A 124 -0.59 7.62 1.77
C PHE A 124 -0.44 9.10 1.37
N SER A 125 0.38 9.86 2.09
CA SER A 125 0.58 11.29 1.82
C SER A 125 1.07 11.54 0.40
N THR A 126 2.02 10.73 -0.10
CA THR A 126 2.53 10.86 -1.47
C THR A 126 1.43 10.60 -2.51
N VAL A 127 0.64 9.54 -2.35
CA VAL A 127 -0.46 9.20 -3.27
C VAL A 127 -1.54 10.29 -3.27
N VAL A 128 -1.87 10.86 -2.10
CA VAL A 128 -2.81 11.99 -1.99
C VAL A 128 -2.29 13.22 -2.73
N VAL A 129 -1.01 13.57 -2.57
CA VAL A 129 -0.40 14.71 -3.28
C VAL A 129 -0.46 14.50 -4.80
N ILE A 130 -0.09 13.31 -5.29
CA ILE A 130 -0.17 12.97 -6.72
C ILE A 130 -1.61 13.12 -7.22
N PHE A 131 -2.61 12.66 -6.46
CA PHE A 131 -4.01 12.78 -6.83
C PHE A 131 -4.50 14.23 -6.88
N ILE A 132 -4.13 15.07 -5.90
CA ILE A 132 -4.47 16.49 -5.88
C ILE A 132 -3.86 17.21 -7.11
N VAL A 133 -2.58 16.97 -7.39
CA VAL A 133 -1.90 17.52 -8.59
C VAL A 133 -2.63 17.10 -9.86
N TYR A 134 -3.01 15.82 -9.96
CA TYR A 134 -3.80 15.32 -11.07
C TYR A 134 -5.13 16.09 -11.24
N LEU A 135 -5.91 16.28 -10.16
CA LEU A 135 -7.17 17.03 -10.21
C LEU A 135 -6.96 18.47 -10.72
N PHE A 136 -5.91 19.16 -10.28
CA PHE A 136 -5.57 20.48 -10.80
C PHE A 136 -5.22 20.46 -12.29
N THR A 137 -4.45 19.48 -12.77
CA THR A 137 -4.12 19.36 -14.20
C THR A 137 -5.34 19.08 -15.09
N GLN A 138 -6.37 18.41 -14.54
CA GLN A 138 -7.63 18.20 -15.25
C GLN A 138 -8.42 19.51 -15.41
N ILE A 139 -8.42 20.38 -14.39
CA ILE A 139 -9.05 21.71 -14.46
C ILE A 139 -8.38 22.58 -15.56
N ILE A 140 -7.07 22.43 -15.76
CA ILE A 140 -6.30 23.16 -16.79
C ILE A 140 -6.54 22.59 -18.20
N GLY A 141 -7.01 21.34 -18.33
CA GLY A 141 -7.29 20.70 -19.61
C GLY A 141 -6.13 19.93 -20.24
N TRP A 142 -5.13 19.50 -19.45
CA TRP A 142 -4.00 18.70 -19.94
C TRP A 142 -4.35 17.21 -20.09
N GLY A 143 -5.08 16.88 -21.15
CA GLY A 143 -5.59 15.52 -21.39
C GLY A 143 -4.53 14.40 -21.37
N ILE A 144 -3.28 14.68 -21.79
CA ILE A 144 -2.20 13.67 -21.78
C ILE A 144 -1.83 13.21 -20.37
N VAL A 145 -1.96 14.09 -19.36
CA VAL A 145 -1.76 13.75 -17.96
C VAL A 145 -2.84 12.78 -17.48
N GLY A 146 -4.05 12.89 -18.03
CA GLY A 146 -5.14 11.92 -17.90
C GLY A 146 -4.71 10.49 -18.20
N LEU A 147 -4.14 10.29 -19.39
CA LEU A 147 -3.70 8.97 -19.84
C LEU A 147 -2.52 8.44 -18.99
N ALA A 148 -1.54 9.29 -18.68
CA ALA A 148 -0.41 8.91 -17.85
C ALA A 148 -0.87 8.49 -16.43
N PHE A 149 -1.82 9.23 -15.85
CA PHE A 149 -2.39 8.90 -14.55
C PHE A 149 -3.19 7.60 -14.58
N LEU A 150 -3.96 7.34 -15.64
CA LEU A 150 -4.66 6.06 -15.82
C LEU A 150 -3.68 4.88 -15.87
N VAL A 151 -2.59 5.00 -16.64
CA VAL A 151 -1.54 3.96 -16.71
C VAL A 151 -0.89 3.75 -15.35
N TYR A 152 -0.55 4.85 -14.66
CA TYR A 152 -0.02 4.79 -13.29
C TYR A 152 -0.97 4.04 -12.34
N MET A 153 -2.27 4.38 -12.36
CA MET A 153 -3.28 3.72 -11.53
C MET A 153 -3.38 2.22 -11.81
N VAL A 154 -3.36 1.80 -13.09
CA VAL A 154 -3.35 0.37 -13.45
C VAL A 154 -2.10 -0.31 -12.90
N ILE A 155 -0.91 0.29 -13.04
CA ILE A 155 0.35 -0.30 -12.55
C ILE A 155 0.31 -0.48 -11.04
N ILE A 156 -0.03 0.56 -10.26
CA ILE A 156 -0.02 0.46 -8.80
C ILE A 156 -1.09 -0.51 -8.29
N LEU A 157 -2.25 -0.54 -8.94
CA LEU A 157 -3.33 -1.44 -8.55
C LEU A 157 -2.96 -2.90 -8.84
N SER A 158 -2.32 -3.15 -9.98
CA SER A 158 -1.82 -4.47 -10.35
C SER A 158 -0.75 -4.96 -9.38
N ARG A 159 0.20 -4.10 -9.02
CA ARG A 159 1.26 -4.43 -8.05
C ARG A 159 0.71 -4.67 -6.66
N THR A 160 -0.22 -3.83 -6.21
CA THR A 160 -0.87 -3.98 -4.90
C THR A 160 -1.63 -5.30 -4.84
N ARG A 161 -2.41 -5.61 -5.88
CA ARG A 161 -3.14 -6.89 -5.98
C ARG A 161 -2.20 -8.09 -6.02
N GLY A 162 -1.13 -8.02 -6.80
CA GLY A 162 -0.11 -9.07 -6.85
C GLY A 162 0.58 -9.28 -5.50
N SER A 163 0.85 -8.19 -4.76
CA SER A 163 1.40 -8.28 -3.40
C SER A 163 0.46 -9.00 -2.45
N ILE A 164 -0.84 -8.70 -2.49
CA ILE A 164 -1.86 -9.39 -1.69
C ILE A 164 -1.91 -10.86 -2.09
N ARG A 165 -1.95 -11.19 -3.38
CA ARG A 165 -1.98 -12.59 -3.85
C ARG A 165 -0.77 -13.39 -3.36
N ARG A 166 0.43 -12.81 -3.41
CA ARG A 166 1.64 -13.47 -2.90
C ARG A 166 1.59 -13.66 -1.39
N HIS A 167 1.13 -12.65 -0.65
CA HIS A 167 1.03 -12.71 0.81
C HIS A 167 0.03 -13.76 1.29
N PHE A 168 -1.16 -13.82 0.67
CA PHE A 168 -2.21 -14.78 1.03
C PHE A 168 -2.14 -16.10 0.26
N GLN A 169 -1.15 -16.28 -0.63
CA GLN A 169 -0.97 -17.45 -1.50
C GLN A 169 -2.18 -17.73 -2.41
N ILE A 170 -2.81 -16.68 -2.94
CA ILE A 170 -3.94 -16.79 -3.87
C ILE A 170 -3.41 -17.06 -5.29
N PRO A 171 -3.64 -18.24 -5.88
CA PRO A 171 -3.19 -18.55 -7.23
C PRO A 171 -3.95 -17.73 -8.28
N ALA A 172 -3.27 -17.37 -9.37
CA ALA A 172 -3.91 -16.82 -10.56
C ALA A 172 -4.79 -17.88 -11.22
N LYS A 173 -6.03 -17.54 -11.61
CA LYS A 173 -6.98 -18.52 -12.15
C LYS A 173 -6.99 -18.55 -13.67
N THR A 174 -6.84 -17.40 -14.31
CA THR A 174 -7.10 -17.26 -15.76
C THR A 174 -5.82 -17.36 -16.57
N PHE A 175 -4.76 -16.69 -16.10
CA PHE A 175 -3.48 -16.61 -16.78
C PHE A 175 -2.36 -16.99 -15.80
N PRO A 176 -1.96 -18.27 -15.71
CA PRO A 176 -0.85 -18.68 -14.86
C PRO A 176 0.50 -18.14 -15.35
N CYS A 177 0.59 -17.67 -16.59
CA CYS A 177 1.78 -17.00 -17.10
C CYS A 177 2.01 -15.65 -16.39
N ALA A 178 3.29 -15.30 -16.20
CA ALA A 178 3.72 -14.05 -15.55
C ALA A 178 3.11 -13.80 -14.16
N ASP A 179 2.97 -14.86 -13.35
CA ASP A 179 2.46 -14.81 -11.97
C ASP A 179 1.05 -14.18 -11.84
N GLY A 180 0.23 -14.22 -12.91
CA GLY A 180 -1.08 -13.57 -12.94
C GLY A 180 -1.04 -12.05 -13.01
N THR A 181 0.10 -11.44 -13.34
CA THR A 181 0.23 -9.98 -13.48
C THR A 181 -0.73 -9.42 -14.54
N LEU A 182 -0.98 -10.17 -15.61
CA LEU A 182 -1.94 -9.79 -16.65
C LEU A 182 -3.39 -9.82 -16.13
N GLU A 183 -3.74 -10.81 -15.32
CA GLU A 183 -5.07 -10.90 -14.67
C GLU A 183 -5.30 -9.67 -13.78
N ASP A 184 -4.30 -9.31 -12.97
CA ASP A 184 -4.37 -8.13 -12.10
C ASP A 184 -4.48 -6.82 -12.88
N ALA A 185 -3.75 -6.69 -13.99
CA ALA A 185 -3.81 -5.52 -14.87
C ALA A 185 -5.19 -5.38 -15.54
N CYS A 186 -5.74 -6.49 -16.04
CA CYS A 186 -7.09 -6.51 -16.59
C CYS A 186 -8.15 -6.15 -15.53
N CYS A 187 -8.05 -6.72 -14.33
CA CYS A 187 -8.95 -6.36 -13.23
C CYS A 187 -8.83 -4.89 -12.85
N GLY A 188 -7.61 -4.35 -12.80
CA GLY A 188 -7.37 -2.94 -12.46
C GLY A 188 -7.88 -1.96 -13.52
N PHE A 189 -7.76 -2.32 -14.80
CA PHE A 189 -8.20 -1.48 -15.92
C PHE A 189 -9.72 -1.51 -16.12
N TRP A 190 -10.33 -2.70 -16.18
CA TRP A 190 -11.74 -2.85 -16.52
C TRP A 190 -12.68 -2.69 -15.32
N CYS A 191 -12.21 -3.01 -14.11
CA CYS A 191 -13.05 -3.07 -12.92
C CYS A 191 -12.29 -2.60 -11.67
N GLY A 192 -11.57 -1.48 -11.80
CA GLY A 192 -10.67 -0.99 -10.75
C GLY A 192 -11.35 -0.78 -9.39
N CYS A 193 -12.56 -0.22 -9.36
CA CYS A 193 -13.29 0.00 -8.10
C CYS A 193 -13.66 -1.31 -7.39
N CYS A 194 -14.12 -2.33 -8.10
CA CYS A 194 -14.48 -3.59 -7.48
C CYS A 194 -13.25 -4.43 -7.10
N SER A 195 -12.16 -4.34 -7.87
CA SER A 195 -10.85 -4.88 -7.47
C SER A 195 -10.36 -4.25 -6.15
N LEU A 196 -10.47 -2.92 -6.02
CA LEU A 196 -10.14 -2.21 -4.79
C LEU A 196 -10.98 -2.65 -3.60
N ILE A 197 -12.30 -2.75 -3.77
CA ILE A 197 -13.21 -3.20 -2.71
C ILE A 197 -12.90 -4.64 -2.32
N GLN A 198 -12.68 -5.54 -3.29
CA GLN A 198 -12.31 -6.94 -3.04
C GLN A 198 -11.04 -7.01 -2.19
N MET A 199 -10.00 -6.25 -2.54
CA MET A 199 -8.74 -6.21 -1.77
C MET A 199 -8.90 -5.57 -0.39
N ALA A 200 -9.65 -4.48 -0.28
CA ALA A 200 -9.92 -3.83 1.00
C ALA A 200 -10.64 -4.81 1.94
N ARG A 201 -11.74 -5.43 1.51
CA ARG A 201 -12.50 -6.42 2.30
C ARG A 201 -11.73 -7.71 2.55
N HIS A 202 -10.81 -8.09 1.66
CA HIS A 202 -9.96 -9.26 1.92
C HIS A 202 -8.98 -9.01 3.07
N THR A 203 -8.49 -7.78 3.19
CA THR A 203 -7.47 -7.47 4.17
C THR A 203 -8.06 -7.25 5.57
N HIS A 204 -9.32 -6.82 5.77
CA HIS A 204 -9.96 -6.64 7.10
C HIS A 204 -11.34 -7.29 7.22
N ASN A 205 -11.84 -7.37 8.46
CA ASN A 205 -13.14 -7.86 8.84
C ASN A 205 -13.98 -6.62 9.12
N GLU A 206 -14.78 -6.27 8.13
CA GLU A 206 -15.66 -5.10 8.13
C GLU A 206 -16.71 -5.11 9.26
N THR A 207 -17.03 -6.29 9.82
CA THR A 207 -17.97 -6.40 10.96
C THR A 207 -17.31 -5.95 12.26
N LYS A 208 -16.00 -6.14 12.39
CA LYS A 208 -15.23 -5.83 13.60
C LYS A 208 -14.50 -4.49 13.53
N TYR A 209 -13.98 -4.16 12.35
CA TYR A 209 -13.22 -2.93 12.10
C TYR A 209 -13.91 -2.17 10.95
N PRO A 210 -14.82 -1.23 11.24
CA PRO A 210 -15.51 -0.49 10.20
C PRO A 210 -14.52 0.37 9.40
N TYR A 211 -14.79 0.59 8.13
CA TYR A 211 -13.95 1.41 7.26
C TYR A 211 -14.02 2.90 7.67
N GLU A 212 -12.85 3.53 7.85
CA GLU A 212 -12.71 4.95 8.20
C GLU A 212 -12.06 5.73 7.04
N PRO A 213 -12.84 6.46 6.21
CA PRO A 213 -12.34 7.04 4.97
C PRO A 213 -11.26 8.11 5.17
N CYS A 214 -11.23 8.75 6.33
CA CYS A 214 -10.27 9.82 6.65
C CYS A 214 -9.03 9.32 7.42
N SER A 215 -8.92 8.02 7.67
CA SER A 215 -7.74 7.44 8.31
C SER A 215 -6.66 7.12 7.27
N THR A 216 -5.40 7.06 7.70
CA THR A 216 -4.26 6.77 6.81
C THR A 216 -4.28 5.34 6.25
N SER A 217 -4.84 4.38 7.00
CA SER A 217 -4.94 2.96 6.60
C SER A 217 -6.32 2.56 6.10
N GLY A 218 -7.32 3.45 6.19
CA GLY A 218 -8.73 3.10 5.97
C GLY A 218 -9.36 2.36 7.16
N LEU A 219 -8.66 2.20 8.28
CA LEU A 219 -9.09 1.44 9.45
C LEU A 219 -8.94 2.24 10.75
N PRO A 220 -9.74 1.90 11.79
CA PRO A 220 -9.60 2.50 13.10
C PRO A 220 -8.25 2.16 13.75
N PRO A 221 -7.76 2.98 14.70
CA PRO A 221 -6.45 2.81 15.32
C PRO A 221 -6.31 1.54 16.17
N TYR A 222 -7.42 0.90 16.54
CA TYR A 222 -7.43 -0.38 17.27
C TYR A 222 -7.43 -1.61 16.35
N ALA A 223 -7.45 -1.42 15.03
CA ALA A 223 -7.37 -2.54 14.09
C ALA A 223 -5.95 -3.13 14.08
N PRO A 224 -5.81 -4.47 14.04
CA PRO A 224 -4.50 -5.11 13.97
C PRO A 224 -3.81 -4.80 12.65
N VAL A 225 -2.47 -4.76 12.70
CA VAL A 225 -1.63 -4.64 11.50
C VAL A 225 -1.68 -5.96 10.75
N VAL A 226 -2.03 -5.94 9.45
CA VAL A 226 -2.21 -7.19 8.66
C VAL A 226 -0.91 -7.86 8.34
N MET A 227 0.10 -7.08 7.96
CA MET A 227 1.42 -7.59 7.66
C MET A 227 2.35 -7.24 8.80
N GLU A 228 2.27 -8.05 9.86
CA GLU A 228 3.39 -8.17 10.77
C GLU A 228 4.54 -8.78 9.98
N ARG A 229 5.71 -8.13 10.02
CA ARG A 229 6.84 -8.54 9.20
C ARG A 229 7.50 -9.68 9.97
N ASP A 230 7.79 -10.80 9.30
CA ASP A 230 8.64 -11.87 9.84
C ASP A 230 10.11 -11.39 9.92
N ASP A 231 10.36 -10.26 10.59
CA ASP A 231 11.70 -9.68 10.81
C ASP A 231 12.61 -10.62 11.62
N ASP A 232 12.05 -11.68 12.21
CA ASP A 232 12.77 -12.60 13.08
C ASP A 232 13.57 -13.68 12.34
N GLU A 233 13.34 -13.91 11.03
CA GLU A 233 14.02 -15.01 10.32
C GLU A 233 15.37 -14.61 9.69
N ASP A 234 15.63 -13.31 9.51
CA ASP A 234 16.84 -12.79 8.86
C ASP A 234 17.79 -12.02 9.80
N THR A 235 17.65 -12.17 11.13
CA THR A 235 18.78 -11.87 12.03
C THR A 235 19.83 -12.98 11.87
N VAL A 236 20.40 -13.07 10.67
CA VAL A 236 21.62 -13.80 10.37
C VAL A 236 22.67 -13.22 11.32
N THR A 237 22.97 -13.96 12.39
CA THR A 237 24.11 -13.69 13.24
C THR A 237 25.35 -13.71 12.35
N ILE A 238 25.82 -12.52 11.95
CA ILE A 238 27.10 -12.38 11.28
C ILE A 238 28.12 -12.88 12.30
N PRO A 239 28.85 -13.98 12.04
CA PRO A 239 29.90 -14.40 12.94
C PRO A 239 30.93 -13.29 12.98
N VAL A 240 31.14 -12.73 14.17
CA VAL A 240 32.29 -11.86 14.45
C VAL A 240 33.51 -12.76 14.40
N VAL A 241 34.29 -12.66 13.31
CA VAL A 241 35.59 -13.34 13.14
C VAL A 241 36.70 -12.43 13.64
#